data_AF-A0A2D8R8U8-F1
#
_entry.id   AF-A0A2D8R8U8-F1
#
_cell.length_a   1.000
_cell.length_b   1.000
_cell.length_c   1.000
_cell.angle_alpha   90.00
_cell.angle_beta   90.00
_cell.angle_gamma   90.00
#
_symmetry.space_group_name_H-M   'P 1'
#
loop_
_entity.id
_entity.type
_entity.pdbx_description
1 polymer ?
#
loop_
_entity_poly.entity_id
_entity_poly.type
_entity_poly.pdbx_seq_one_letter_code
_entity_poly.pdbx_strand_id
1 'polypeptide(L)'
;MQEYVKTIASWSAGAIEMAGISIIVAVAGYALFVMVVGLIKRSNLKEAFQTSRQSLGQGILLGLEFLVAADIIHTVAVELTWESIGVLAVVVVIRTFLSFTLDVELTGSWPWHASKSRDPDLKP
;
A
#
# COMPACT_ATOMS: atom_id res chain seq x y z
N MET A 1 19.07 -16.09 -22.04
CA MET A 1 18.08 -15.00 -22.15
C MET A 1 17.18 -14.92 -20.91
N GLN A 2 16.65 -16.05 -20.39
CA GLN A 2 15.93 -16.11 -19.10
C GLN A 2 16.74 -15.59 -17.90
N GLU A 3 18.04 -15.86 -17.85
CA GLU A 3 18.94 -15.43 -16.75
C GLU A 3 19.12 -13.90 -16.67
N TYR A 4 19.13 -13.22 -17.81
CA TYR A 4 19.15 -11.74 -17.87
C TYR A 4 17.83 -11.14 -17.39
N VAL A 5 16.70 -11.75 -17.77
CA VAL A 5 15.36 -11.29 -17.36
C VAL A 5 15.17 -11.47 -15.85
N LYS A 6 15.55 -12.63 -15.29
CA LYS A 6 15.50 -12.88 -13.84
C LYS A 6 16.33 -11.88 -13.04
N THR A 7 17.53 -11.57 -13.52
CA THR A 7 18.42 -10.61 -12.87
C THR A 7 17.84 -9.19 -12.92
N ILE A 8 17.41 -8.71 -14.08
CA ILE A 8 16.84 -7.36 -14.18
C ILE A 8 15.56 -7.23 -13.36
N ALA A 9 14.71 -8.26 -13.38
CA ALA A 9 13.47 -8.29 -12.62
C ALA A 9 13.73 -8.29 -11.11
N SER A 10 14.69 -9.06 -10.61
CA SER A 10 14.98 -9.10 -9.18
C SER A 10 15.52 -7.77 -8.65
N TRP A 11 16.45 -7.14 -9.37
CA TRP A 11 16.99 -5.82 -9.00
C TRP A 11 15.93 -4.73 -9.07
N SER A 12 15.05 -4.79 -10.08
CA SER A 12 13.96 -3.82 -10.25
C SER A 12 12.90 -3.98 -9.16
N ALA A 13 12.50 -5.22 -8.84
CA ALA A 13 11.57 -5.52 -7.75
C ALA A 13 12.11 -4.99 -6.42
N GLY A 14 13.36 -5.31 -6.08
CA GLY A 14 13.98 -4.85 -4.83
C GLY A 14 14.09 -3.33 -4.73
N ALA A 15 14.38 -2.64 -5.85
CA ALA A 15 14.42 -1.17 -5.87
C ALA A 15 13.03 -0.55 -5.63
N ILE A 16 11.99 -1.10 -6.27
CA ILE A 16 10.60 -0.63 -6.11
C ILE A 16 10.09 -0.93 -4.69
N GLU A 17 10.38 -2.11 -4.16
CA GLU A 17 10.04 -2.50 -2.80
C GLU A 17 10.67 -1.54 -1.79
N MET A 18 11.98 -1.29 -1.93
CA MET A 18 12.71 -0.36 -1.06
C MET A 18 12.13 1.06 -1.14
N ALA A 19 11.73 1.52 -2.33
CA ALA A 19 11.07 2.81 -2.50
C ALA A 19 9.72 2.85 -1.75
N GLY A 20 8.88 1.83 -1.92
CA GLY A 20 7.58 1.74 -1.22
C GLY A 20 7.73 1.74 0.29
N ILE A 21 8.62 0.90 0.84
CA ILE A 21 8.93 0.85 2.28
C ILE A 21 9.44 2.21 2.76
N SER A 22 10.37 2.84 2.01
CA SER A 22 10.96 4.13 2.40
C SER A 22 9.90 5.23 2.47
N ILE A 23 8.95 5.26 1.53
CA ILE A 23 7.84 6.23 1.53
C ILE A 23 6.97 6.04 2.78
N ILE A 24 6.57 4.80 3.08
CA ILE A 24 5.73 4.48 4.25
C ILE A 24 6.44 4.92 5.54
N VAL A 25 7.71 4.54 5.69
CA VAL A 25 8.50 4.87 6.88
C VAL A 25 8.71 6.37 7.01
N ALA A 26 9.01 7.08 5.92
CA ALA A 26 9.23 8.52 5.94
C ALA A 26 7.95 9.29 6.33
N VAL A 27 6.80 8.93 5.75
CA VAL A 27 5.53 9.59 6.06
C VAL A 27 5.09 9.25 7.50
N ALA A 28 5.24 8.00 7.93
CA ALA A 28 4.97 7.59 9.30
C ALA A 28 5.84 8.34 10.32
N GLY A 29 7.15 8.42 10.05
CA GLY A 29 8.10 9.16 10.88
C GLY A 29 7.77 10.66 10.95
N TYR A 30 7.42 11.27 9.80
CA TYR A 30 7.02 12.67 9.75
C TYR A 30 5.74 12.94 10.57
N ALA A 31 4.72 12.08 10.41
CA ALA A 31 3.47 12.21 11.16
C ALA A 31 3.68 12.06 12.68
N LEU A 32 4.50 11.09 13.09
CA LEU A 32 4.89 10.91 14.49
C LEU A 32 5.63 12.13 15.03
N PHE A 33 6.57 12.67 14.26
CA PHE A 33 7.32 13.87 14.63
C PHE A 33 6.41 15.08 14.84
N VAL A 34 5.50 15.35 13.90
CA VAL A 34 4.51 16.44 14.01
C VAL A 34 3.65 16.27 15.26
N MET A 35 3.18 15.05 15.53
CA MET A 35 2.35 14.76 16.71
C MET A 35 3.12 14.99 18.03
N VAL A 36 4.36 14.51 18.13
CA VAL A 36 5.22 14.71 19.31
C VAL A 36 5.51 16.18 19.55
N VAL A 37 5.88 16.93 18.50
CA VAL A 37 6.12 18.38 18.60
C VAL A 37 4.86 19.13 18.99
N GLY A 38 3.70 18.76 18.45
CA GLY A 38 2.39 19.35 18.81
C GLY A 38 2.02 19.12 20.28
N LEU A 39 2.29 17.92 20.81
CA LEU A 39 2.11 17.59 22.23
C LEU A 39 2.99 18.47 23.14
N ILE A 40 4.26 18.63 22.78
CA ILE A 40 5.20 19.46 23.55
C ILE A 40 4.78 20.94 23.51
N LYS A 41 4.33 21.44 22.35
CA LYS A 41 3.94 22.84 22.17
C LYS A 41 2.52 23.17 22.67
N ARG A 42 1.77 22.20 23.21
CA ARG A 42 0.33 22.35 23.56
C ARG A 42 -0.50 23.01 22.46
N SER A 43 -0.19 22.70 21.20
CA SER A 43 -0.99 23.18 20.07
C SER A 43 -2.33 22.45 20.01
N ASN A 44 -3.21 22.87 19.11
CA ASN A 44 -4.54 22.28 18.94
C ASN A 44 -4.41 20.84 18.42
N LEU A 45 -4.23 19.89 19.34
CA LEU A 45 -3.92 18.48 19.05
C LEU A 45 -4.88 17.82 18.07
N LYS A 46 -6.15 18.25 18.08
CA LYS A 46 -7.17 17.77 17.14
C LYS A 46 -6.81 18.08 15.68
N GLU A 47 -6.32 19.27 15.41
CA GLU A 47 -6.02 19.75 14.07
C GLU A 47 -4.72 19.11 13.53
N ALA A 48 -3.70 19.00 14.41
CA ALA A 48 -2.48 18.27 14.10
C ALA A 48 -2.75 16.78 13.84
N PHE A 49 -3.62 16.14 14.64
CA PHE A 49 -3.98 14.74 14.46
C PHE A 49 -4.75 14.47 13.17
N GLN A 50 -5.74 15.32 12.83
CA GLN A 50 -6.47 15.16 11.56
C GLN A 50 -5.54 15.30 10.36
N THR A 51 -4.69 16.34 10.35
CA THR A 51 -3.76 16.60 9.25
C THR A 51 -2.75 15.45 9.12
N SER A 52 -2.15 15.00 10.22
CA SER A 52 -1.23 13.86 10.23
C SER A 52 -1.91 12.57 9.75
N ARG A 53 -3.17 12.31 10.13
CA ARG A 53 -3.90 11.11 9.69
C ARG A 53 -4.20 11.13 8.19
N GLN A 54 -4.52 12.29 7.63
CA GLN A 54 -4.73 12.44 6.19
C GLN A 54 -3.43 12.23 5.41
N SER A 55 -2.32 12.85 5.85
CA SER A 55 -1.01 12.64 5.23
C SER A 55 -0.53 11.19 5.35
N LEU A 56 -0.76 10.55 6.50
CA LEU A 56 -0.47 9.12 6.71
C LEU A 56 -1.24 8.24 5.73
N GLY A 57 -2.55 8.44 5.60
CA GLY A 57 -3.38 7.65 4.69
C GLY A 57 -2.90 7.77 3.23
N GLN A 58 -2.60 8.98 2.78
CA GLN A 58 -2.08 9.22 1.42
C GLN A 58 -0.70 8.59 1.21
N GLY A 59 0.21 8.72 2.18
CA GLY A 59 1.55 8.14 2.07
C GLY A 59 1.57 6.61 2.14
N ILE A 60 0.72 6.02 2.97
CA ILE A 60 0.55 4.56 3.04
C ILE A 60 -0.02 4.04 1.72
N LEU A 61 -1.07 4.68 1.18
CA LEU A 61 -1.66 4.28 -0.11
C LEU A 61 -0.62 4.29 -1.23
N LEU A 62 0.16 5.38 -1.33
CA LEU A 62 1.25 5.47 -2.30
C LEU A 62 2.28 4.36 -2.10
N GLY A 63 2.74 4.15 -0.87
CA GLY A 63 3.69 3.09 -0.55
C GLY A 63 3.18 1.69 -0.91
N LEU A 64 1.88 1.44 -0.71
CA LEU A 64 1.23 0.18 -1.11
C LEU A 64 1.19 0.00 -2.62
N GLU A 65 0.99 1.06 -3.42
CA GLU A 65 1.06 0.97 -4.88
C GLU A 65 2.44 0.49 -5.35
N PHE A 66 3.52 1.02 -4.76
CA PHE A 66 4.88 0.56 -5.03
C PHE A 66 5.11 -0.87 -4.55
N LEU A 67 4.67 -1.19 -3.34
CA LEU A 67 4.81 -2.54 -2.79
C LEU A 67 4.15 -3.55 -3.72
N VAL A 68 2.89 -3.34 -4.12
CA VAL A 68 2.13 -4.20 -5.05
C VAL A 68 2.85 -4.33 -6.41
N ALA A 69 3.48 -3.27 -6.92
CA ALA A 69 4.23 -3.33 -8.17
C ALA A 69 5.47 -4.24 -8.06
N ALA A 70 6.28 -4.08 -7.01
CA ALA A 70 7.44 -4.96 -6.76
C ALA A 70 7.01 -6.42 -6.65
N ASP A 71 5.90 -6.60 -5.95
CA ASP A 71 5.24 -7.83 -5.70
C ASP A 71 4.79 -8.54 -7.00
N ILE A 72 4.23 -7.82 -7.97
CA ILE A 72 3.89 -8.38 -9.30
C ILE A 72 5.16 -8.83 -10.03
N ILE A 73 6.23 -8.02 -10.02
CA ILE A 73 7.50 -8.36 -10.69
C ILE A 73 8.07 -9.65 -10.11
N HIS A 74 8.03 -9.81 -8.78
CA HIS A 74 8.48 -11.03 -8.12
C HIS A 74 7.68 -12.26 -8.55
N THR A 75 6.37 -12.13 -8.72
CA THR A 75 5.52 -13.24 -9.17
C THR A 75 5.80 -13.66 -10.62
N VAL A 76 6.16 -12.72 -11.50
CA VAL A 76 6.43 -12.99 -12.92
C VAL A 76 7.84 -13.53 -13.17
N ALA A 77 8.81 -13.20 -12.30
CA ALA A 77 10.21 -13.59 -12.47
C ALA A 77 10.53 -15.05 -12.06
N VAL A 78 9.59 -15.76 -11.43
CA VAL A 78 9.79 -17.13 -10.92
C VAL A 78 9.42 -18.17 -11.98
N GLU A 79 10.28 -19.17 -12.17
CA GLU A 79 9.98 -20.32 -13.04
C GLU A 79 8.94 -21.23 -12.37
N LEU A 80 7.85 -21.52 -13.09
CA LEU A 80 6.76 -22.37 -12.61
C LEU A 80 7.21 -23.84 -12.52
N THR A 81 7.66 -24.24 -11.33
CA THR A 81 7.78 -25.64 -10.89
C THR A 81 6.74 -25.91 -9.80
N TRP A 82 6.41 -27.17 -9.51
CA TRP A 82 5.41 -27.51 -8.46
C TRP A 82 5.74 -26.91 -7.09
N GLU A 83 7.02 -26.82 -6.74
CA GLU A 83 7.50 -26.20 -5.50
C GLU A 83 7.38 -24.67 -5.55
N SER A 84 7.84 -24.05 -6.64
CA SER A 84 7.75 -22.60 -6.85
C SER A 84 6.31 -22.11 -6.90
N ILE A 85 5.39 -22.88 -7.49
CA ILE A 85 3.95 -22.57 -7.53
C ILE A 85 3.36 -22.54 -6.13
N GLY A 86 3.78 -23.45 -5.24
CA GLY A 86 3.33 -23.46 -3.85
C GLY A 86 3.71 -22.19 -3.10
N VAL A 87 4.98 -21.79 -3.19
CA VAL A 87 5.47 -20.54 -2.58
C VAL A 87 4.75 -19.33 -3.17
N LEU A 88 4.61 -19.30 -4.50
CA LEU A 88 3.92 -18.23 -5.22
C LEU A 88 2.46 -18.08 -4.77
N ALA A 89 1.72 -19.19 -4.66
CA ALA A 89 0.33 -19.18 -4.22
C ALA A 89 0.20 -18.63 -2.80
N VAL A 90 1.11 -19.02 -1.88
CA VAL A 90 1.13 -18.49 -0.52
C VAL A 90 1.40 -16.99 -0.49
N VAL A 91 2.41 -16.51 -1.23
CA VAL A 91 2.75 -15.08 -1.29
C VAL A 91 1.58 -14.26 -1.85
N VAL A 92 0.93 -14.72 -2.92
CA VAL A 92 -0.25 -14.05 -3.50
C VAL A 92 -1.41 -14.00 -2.51
N VAL A 93 -1.70 -15.10 -1.80
CA VAL A 93 -2.75 -15.12 -0.77
C VAL A 93 -2.47 -14.14 0.36
N ILE A 94 -1.24 -14.12 0.88
CA ILE A 94 -0.83 -13.18 1.93
C ILE A 94 -0.98 -11.74 1.44
N ARG A 95 -0.50 -11.45 0.21
CA ARG A 95 -0.60 -10.12 -0.38
C ARG A 95 -2.04 -9.68 -0.55
N THR A 96 -2.89 -10.52 -1.14
CA THR A 96 -4.31 -10.19 -1.30
C THR A 96 -4.96 -9.95 0.05
N PHE A 97 -4.68 -10.78 1.06
CA PHE A 97 -5.26 -10.62 2.39
C PHE A 97 -4.80 -9.33 3.10
N LEU A 98 -3.51 -9.01 3.06
CA LEU A 98 -2.96 -7.80 3.67
C LEU A 98 -3.44 -6.53 2.95
N SER A 99 -3.34 -6.48 1.62
CA SER A 99 -3.83 -5.36 0.83
C SER A 99 -5.33 -5.15 1.05
N PHE A 100 -6.10 -6.24 1.10
CA PHE A 100 -7.54 -6.19 1.36
C PHE A 100 -7.87 -5.66 2.75
N THR A 101 -7.16 -6.12 3.78
CA THR A 101 -7.40 -5.70 5.17
C THR A 101 -7.06 -4.22 5.35
N LEU A 102 -5.93 -3.75 4.79
CA LEU A 102 -5.56 -2.34 4.87
C LEU A 102 -6.58 -1.44 4.17
N ASP A 103 -7.05 -1.83 2.98
CA ASP A 103 -8.03 -1.04 2.23
C ASP A 103 -9.36 -0.89 2.98
N VAL A 104 -9.81 -1.96 3.64
CA VAL A 104 -11.00 -1.95 4.51
C VAL A 104 -10.81 -1.08 5.75
N GLU A 105 -9.63 -1.14 6.39
CA GLU A 105 -9.34 -0.33 7.58
C GLU A 105 -9.24 1.17 7.26
N LEU A 106 -8.64 1.51 6.12
CA LEU A 106 -8.49 2.88 5.65
C LEU A 106 -9.82 3.48 5.15
N THR A 107 -10.62 2.72 4.40
CA THR A 107 -11.87 3.22 3.79
C THR A 107 -13.07 3.09 4.74
N GLY A 108 -13.01 2.18 5.72
CA GLY A 108 -14.10 1.92 6.66
C GLY A 108 -15.35 1.29 6.02
N SER A 109 -15.32 1.04 4.70
CA SER A 109 -16.35 0.37 3.92
C SER A 109 -15.75 -0.81 3.19
N TRP A 110 -16.44 -1.94 3.19
CA TRP A 110 -16.02 -3.09 2.39
C TRP A 110 -15.94 -2.71 0.90
N PRO A 111 -14.97 -3.21 0.13
CA PRO A 111 -14.75 -2.83 -1.28
C PRO A 111 -15.94 -3.15 -2.21
N TRP A 112 -16.85 -4.05 -1.81
CA TRP A 112 -18.10 -4.33 -2.54
C TRP A 112 -19.26 -3.41 -2.17
N HIS A 113 -19.10 -2.52 -1.19
CA HIS A 113 -20.01 -1.39 -0.99
C HIS A 113 -19.62 -0.27 -1.95
N ALA A 114 -19.80 -0.52 -3.26
CA ALA A 114 -19.88 0.58 -4.22
C ALA A 114 -20.97 1.52 -3.71
N SER A 115 -20.61 2.78 -3.43
CA SER A 115 -21.61 3.79 -3.12
C SER A 115 -22.61 3.78 -4.26
N LYS A 116 -23.86 3.42 -3.96
CA LYS A 116 -24.96 3.77 -4.85
C LYS A 116 -24.99 5.29 -4.84
N SER A 117 -24.23 5.91 -5.73
CA SER A 117 -24.56 7.20 -6.31
C SER A 117 -25.96 7.00 -6.88
N ARG A 118 -26.94 7.31 -6.04
CA ARG A 118 -28.33 7.45 -6.40
C ARG A 118 -28.35 8.72 -7.23
N ASP A 119 -28.02 8.57 -8.50
CA ASP A 119 -28.25 9.58 -9.52
C ASP A 119 -29.77 9.58 -9.78
N PRO A 120 -30.52 10.57 -9.28
CA PRO A 120 -31.94 10.70 -9.56
C PRO A 120 -32.06 11.51 -10.85
N ASP A 121 -31.50 11.00 -11.93
CA ASP A 121 -31.56 11.68 -13.20
C ASP A 121 -32.94 11.46 -13.82
N LEU A 122 -33.44 12.54 -14.42
CA LEU A 122 -34.41 12.56 -15.51
C LEU A 122 -35.89 12.30 -15.15
N LYS A 123 -36.61 13.41 -14.88
CA LYS A 123 -38.05 13.50 -15.20
C LYS A 123 -38.22 13.90 -16.68
N PRO A 124 -39.23 13.35 -17.38
CA PRO A 124 -39.52 13.63 -18.79
C PRO A 124 -40.01 15.07 -19.02
#